data_AF-A0A350T633-F1
#
_entry.id   AF-A0A350T633-F1
#
_cell.length_a   1.000
_cell.length_b   1.000
_cell.length_c   1.000
_cell.angle_alpha   90.00
_cell.angle_beta   90.00
_cell.angle_gamma   90.00
#
_symmetry.space_group_name_H-M   'P 1'
#
loop_
_entity.id
_entity.type
_entity.pdbx_description
1 polymer ?
#
loop_
_entity_poly.entity_id
_entity_poly.type
_entity_poly.pdbx_seq_one_letter_code
_entity_poly.pdbx_strand_id
1 'polypeptide(L)' 'MDRRETTSGRIRGTRREGDGMARVLRQHMTPAEALLWESLRARRLAGLKFRRQHPLGPYIVDFCCPEIRLI' A
#
# COMPACT_ATOMS: atom_id res chain seq x y z
N MET A 1 -19.62 19.36 -8.88
CA MET A 1 -18.24 19.75 -8.55
C MET A 1 -17.99 19.32 -7.11
N ASP A 2 -17.46 18.11 -6.90
CA ASP A 2 -17.30 17.53 -5.56
C ASP A 2 -15.80 17.52 -5.19
N ARG A 3 -15.44 18.42 -4.27
CA ARG A 3 -14.07 18.62 -3.77
C ARG A 3 -13.75 17.50 -2.78
N ARG A 4 -13.19 16.39 -3.26
CA ARG A 4 -12.70 15.33 -2.37
C ARG A 4 -11.29 15.67 -1.88
N GLU A 5 -11.23 16.14 -0.65
CA GLU A 5 -10.03 16.34 0.15
C GLU A 5 -9.15 15.10 0.11
N THR A 6 -7.95 15.26 -0.45
CA THR A 6 -6.92 14.24 -0.45
C THR A 6 -6.23 14.24 0.91
N THR A 7 -6.86 13.62 1.91
CA THR A 7 -6.26 13.43 3.23
C THR A 7 -5.09 12.46 3.10
N SER A 8 -3.92 13.00 2.76
CA SER A 8 -2.61 12.35 2.85
C SER A 8 -2.26 12.18 4.33
N GLY A 9 -3.02 11.35 5.04
CA GLY A 9 -2.70 10.91 6.39
C GLY A 9 -1.46 10.03 6.31
N ARG A 10 -0.30 10.56 6.71
CA ARG A 10 0.86 9.72 7.04
C ARG A 10 0.40 8.74 8.11
N ILE A 11 0.45 7.44 7.82
CA ILE A 11 0.31 6.40 8.84
C ILE A 11 1.44 6.66 9.85
N ARG A 12 1.08 7.15 11.05
CA ARG A 12 2.03 7.40 12.13
C ARG A 12 2.67 6.05 12.51
N GLY A 13 3.99 5.93 12.31
CA GLY A 13 4.75 4.71 12.60
C GLY A 13 5.85 4.34 11.60
N THR A 14 5.98 5.04 10.47
CA THR A 14 7.02 4.75 9.45
C THR A 14 8.40 5.26 9.90
N ARG A 15 9.06 4.58 10.84
CA ARG A 15 10.52 4.68 10.96
C ARG A 15 11.13 4.11 9.67
N ARG A 16 12.21 4.70 9.15
CA ARG A 16 12.86 4.33 7.87
C ARG A 16 13.57 2.97 7.91
N GLU A 17 13.01 2.01 8.62
CA GLU A 17 13.52 0.64 8.75
C GLU A 17 12.72 -0.22 7.76
N GLY A 18 13.39 -0.85 6.78
CA GLY A 18 12.75 -1.73 5.80
C GLY A 18 12.57 -1.18 4.38
N ASP A 19 12.92 0.09 4.09
CA ASP A 19 12.77 0.69 2.75
C ASP A 19 13.58 -0.06 1.66
N GLY A 20 14.76 -0.57 2.01
CA GLY A 20 15.62 -1.36 1.12
C GLY A 20 15.01 -2.71 0.77
N MET A 21 14.52 -3.44 1.77
CA MET A 21 13.87 -4.74 1.59
C MET A 21 12.53 -4.60 0.85
N ALA A 22 11.75 -3.56 1.15
CA ALA A 22 10.53 -3.25 0.41
C ALA A 22 10.81 -2.94 -1.08
N ARG A 23 12.01 -2.42 -1.41
CA ARG A 23 12.39 -2.23 -2.83
C ARG A 23 12.72 -3.54 -3.53
N VAL A 24 13.35 -4.49 -2.84
CA VAL A 24 13.65 -5.84 -3.35
C VAL A 24 12.37 -6.63 -3.55
N LEU A 25 11.48 -6.64 -2.55
CA LEU A 25 10.17 -7.28 -2.67
C LEU A 25 9.34 -6.70 -3.82
N ARG A 26 9.54 -5.42 -4.18
CA ARG A 26 8.79 -4.79 -5.30
C ARG A 26 9.20 -5.36 -6.65
N GLN A 27 10.40 -5.96 -6.70
CA GLN A 27 10.99 -6.60 -7.87
C GLN A 27 10.73 -8.11 -7.89
N HIS A 28 10.48 -8.72 -6.72
CA HIS A 28 10.22 -10.16 -6.55
C HIS A 28 8.79 -10.47 -6.14
N MET A 29 7.82 -9.73 -6.69
CA MET A 29 6.40 -9.95 -6.44
C MET A 29 5.97 -11.30 -7.00
N THR A 30 5.21 -12.09 -6.23
CA THR A 30 4.70 -13.37 -6.74
C THR A 30 3.67 -13.14 -7.87
N PRO A 31 3.48 -14.08 -8.81
CA PRO A 31 2.46 -13.94 -9.85
C PRO A 31 1.05 -13.73 -9.28
N ALA A 32 0.74 -14.37 -8.15
CA ALA A 32 -0.53 -14.20 -7.45
C ALA A 32 -0.70 -12.76 -6.91
N GLU A 33 0.35 -12.20 -6.30
CA GLU A 33 0.35 -10.80 -5.86
C GLU A 33 0.21 -9.83 -7.03
N ALA A 34 0.87 -10.09 -8.16
CA ALA A 34 0.76 -9.24 -9.35
C ALA A 34 -0.68 -9.18 -9.88
N LEU A 35 -1.36 -10.32 -9.96
CA LEU A 35 -2.78 -10.41 -10.35
C LEU A 35 -3.68 -9.67 -9.35
N LEU A 36 -3.44 -9.85 -8.04
CA LEU A 36 -4.19 -9.16 -7.01
C LEU A 36 -3.97 -7.64 -7.10
N TRP A 37 -2.73 -7.19 -7.31
CA TRP A 37 -2.41 -5.77 -7.45
C TRP A 37 -3.07 -5.14 -8.67
N GLU A 38 -3.23 -5.85 -9.78
CA GLU A 38 -3.92 -5.34 -10.97
C GLU A 38 -5.39 -5.00 -10.68
N SER A 39 -6.02 -5.78 -9.80
CA SER A 39 -7.40 -5.58 -9.36
C SER A 39 -7.52 -4.50 -8.28
N LEU A 40 -6.49 -4.30 -7.46
CA LEU A 40 -6.47 -3.32 -6.35
C LEU A 40 -5.96 -1.92 -6.75
N ARG A 41 -5.09 -1.83 -7.76
CA ARG A 41 -4.47 -0.56 -8.19
C ARG A 41 -5.51 0.43 -8.73
N ALA A 42 -5.10 1.70 -8.82
CA ALA A 42 -5.88 2.76 -9.45
C ALA A 42 -7.31 2.95 -8.89
N ARG A 43 -7.52 2.62 -7.60
CA ARG A 43 -8.82 2.71 -6.92
C ARG A 43 -9.91 1.84 -7.56
N ARG A 44 -9.53 0.77 -8.25
CA ARG A 44 -10.47 -0.16 -8.92
C ARG A 44 -11.35 -0.90 -7.92
N LEU A 45 -10.84 -1.20 -6.72
CA LEU A 45 -11.63 -1.81 -5.66
C LEU A 45 -12.29 -0.73 -4.79
N ALA A 46 -13.62 -0.61 -4.89
CA ALA A 46 -14.45 0.25 -4.05
C ALA A 46 -14.02 1.73 -3.96
N GLY A 47 -13.24 2.23 -4.93
CA GLY A 47 -12.69 3.60 -4.89
C GLY A 47 -11.54 3.79 -3.90
N LEU A 48 -11.10 2.73 -3.22
CA LEU A 48 -10.14 2.78 -2.12
C LEU A 48 -8.69 2.82 -2.64
N LYS A 49 -7.84 3.64 -2.02
CA LYS A 49 -6.41 3.70 -2.34
C LYS A 49 -5.66 2.57 -1.63
N PHE A 50 -5.31 1.54 -2.38
CA PHE A 50 -4.36 0.52 -1.93
C PHE A 50 -2.92 0.97 -2.17
N ARG A 51 -2.02 0.61 -1.25
CA ARG A 51 -0.57 0.69 -1.38
C ARG A 51 -0.03 -0.72 -1.29
N ARG A 52 1.00 -1.01 -2.10
CA ARG A 52 1.70 -2.29 -2.03
C ARG A 52 3.04 -2.13 -1.30
N GLN A 53 3.42 -3.15 -0.56
CA GLN A 53 4.75 -3.30 0.06
C GLN A 53 5.15 -2.08 0.88
N HIS A 54 4.28 -1.77 1.84
CA HIS A 54 4.44 -0.64 2.73
C HIS A 54 5.19 -1.09 4.00
N PRO A 55 6.26 -0.41 4.40
CA PRO A 55 6.89 -0.68 5.68
C PRO A 55 5.96 -0.21 6.81
N LEU A 56 5.64 -1.11 7.74
CA LEU A 56 4.84 -0.88 8.93
C LEU A 56 5.66 -1.32 10.15
N GLY A 57 6.45 -0.37 10.68
CA GLY A 57 7.39 -0.64 11.77
C GLY A 57 8.41 -1.72 11.35
N PRO A 58 8.54 -2.85 12.08
CA PRO A 58 9.49 -3.91 11.75
C PRO A 58 8.99 -4.86 10.63
N TYR A 59 7.75 -4.71 10.16
CA TYR A 59 7.15 -5.58 9.15
C TYR A 59 6.97 -4.86 7.81
N ILE A 60 6.97 -5.63 6.71
CA ILE A 60 6.62 -5.13 5.38
C ILE A 60 5.31 -5.81 5.00
N VAL A 61 4.27 -5.02 4.76
CA VAL A 61 2.94 -5.55 4.41
C VAL A 61 2.77 -5.52 2.90
N ASP A 62 2.32 -6.63 2.31
CA ASP A 62 2.23 -6.78 0.85
C ASP A 62 1.19 -5.84 0.24
N PHE A 63 0.05 -5.66 0.91
CA PHE A 63 -0.99 -4.70 0.57
C PHE A 63 -1.48 -3.99 1.82
N CYS A 64 -1.76 -2.69 1.72
CA CYS A 64 -2.47 -1.98 2.77
C CYS A 64 -3.38 -0.92 2.17
N CYS A 65 -4.51 -0.67 2.83
CA CYS A 65 -5.40 0.44 2.51
C CYS A 65 -5.39 1.44 3.67
N PRO A 66 -4.67 2.57 3.54
CA PRO A 66 -4.62 3.60 4.58
C PRO A 66 -5.99 4.20 4.89
N GLU A 67 -6.91 4.20 3.92
CA GLU A 67 -8.24 4.80 4.05
C GLU A 67 -9.13 4.07 5.07
N ILE A 68 -9.00 2.74 5.14
CA ILE A 68 -9.79 1.91 6.07
C ILE A 68 -8.92 1.22 7.14
N ARG A 69 -7.63 1.57 7.22
CA ARG A 69 -6.62 0.90 8.08
C ARG A 69 -6.59 -0.62 7.89
N LEU A 70 -6.85 -1.09 6.67
CA LEU A 70 -6.73 -2.50 6.32
C LEU A 70 -5.25 -2.81 6.09
N ILE A 71 -4.77 -3.81 6.81
CA ILE A 71 -3.42 -4.38 6.74
C ILE A 71 -3.56 -5.81 6.25
#